data_AF-A0A147KEQ6-F1
#
_entry.id   AF-A0A147KEQ6-F1
#
_cell.length_a   1.000
_cell.length_b   1.000
_cell.length_c   1.000
_cell.angle_alpha   90.00
_cell.angle_beta   90.00
_cell.angle_gamma   90.00
#
_symmetry.space_group_name_H-M   'P 1'
#
loop_
_entity.id
_entity.type
_entity.pdbx_description
1 polymer ?
#
loop_
_entity_poly.entity_id
_entity_poly.type
_entity_poly.pdbx_seq_one_letter_code
_entity_poly.pdbx_strand_id
1 'polypeptide(L)' 'MTERAGGRGVVAAALRLFDEKGFEATTMDDVAVAAGVSRSTLFRRFGSKDDLLFA' A
#
# COMPACT_ATOMS: atom_id res chain seq x y z
N MET A 1 7.90 6.05 17.05
CA MET A 1 8.02 4.59 17.07
C MET A 1 7.03 4.02 16.07
N THR A 2 7.38 4.00 14.79
CA THR A 2 6.77 3.11 13.80
C THR A 2 7.88 2.79 12.83
N GLU A 3 8.16 1.50 12.75
CA GLU A 3 9.39 0.92 12.25
C GLU A 3 9.53 1.03 10.74
N ARG A 4 10.75 0.78 10.27
CA ARG A 4 11.20 0.86 8.88
C ARG A 4 10.54 -0.21 7.99
N ALA A 5 9.24 -0.12 7.73
CA ALA A 5 8.62 -0.78 6.57
C ALA A 5 8.88 0.07 5.32
N GLY A 6 10.15 0.18 4.92
CA GLY A 6 10.53 0.90 3.71
C GLY A 6 10.04 0.16 2.47
N GLY A 7 9.27 0.83 1.61
CA GLY A 7 8.95 0.46 0.22
C GLY A 7 8.33 -0.92 -0.02
N ARG A 8 9.08 -2.00 0.26
CA ARG A 8 8.67 -3.40 0.09
C ARG A 8 7.48 -3.79 0.97
N GLY A 9 7.38 -3.22 2.18
CA GLY A 9 6.25 -3.50 3.08
C GLY A 9 4.91 -3.02 2.53
N VAL A 10 4.93 -1.90 1.78
CA VAL A 10 3.75 -1.34 1.15
C VAL A 10 3.23 -2.24 0.02
N VAL A 11 4.11 -2.69 -0.87
CA VAL A 11 3.73 -3.55 -2.00
C VAL A 11 3.20 -4.89 -1.49
N ALA A 12 3.86 -5.50 -0.50
CA ALA A 12 3.38 -6.74 0.11
C ALA A 12 2.01 -6.59 0.77
N ALA A 13 1.74 -5.47 1.44
CA ALA A 13 0.43 -5.17 2.02
C ALA A 13 -0.64 -4.95 0.94
N ALA A 14 -0.31 -4.22 -0.12
CA ALA A 14 -1.20 -3.99 -1.25
C ALA A 14 -1.60 -5.31 -1.93
N LEU A 15 -0.62 -6.17 -2.24
CA LEU A 15 -0.86 -7.47 -2.87
C LEU A 15 -1.74 -8.39 -2.02
N ARG A 16 -1.53 -8.42 -0.69
CA ARG A 16 -2.43 -9.17 0.21
C ARG A 16 -3.86 -8.65 0.14
N LEU A 17 -4.05 -7.34 0.21
CA LEU A 17 -5.39 -6.76 0.14
C LEU A 17 -6.05 -7.01 -1.22
N PHE A 18 -5.27 -6.97 -2.31
CA PHE A 18 -5.76 -7.32 -3.64
C PHE A 18 -6.20 -8.78 -3.74
N ASP A 19 -5.49 -9.70 -3.08
CA ASP A 19 -5.86 -11.12 -3.01
C ASP A 19 -7.11 -11.35 -2.14
N GLU A 20 -7.18 -10.72 -0.97
CA GLU A 20 -8.24 -10.98 0.02
C GLU A 20 -9.60 -10.38 -0.35
N LYS A 21 -9.63 -9.15 -0.88
CA LYS A 21 -10.88 -8.44 -1.20
C LYS A 21 -11.00 -8.00 -2.66
N GLY A 22 -10.01 -8.30 -3.48
CA GLY A 22 -9.94 -7.86 -4.86
C GLY A 22 -9.28 -6.49 -5.01
N PHE A 23 -8.77 -6.23 -6.22
CA PHE A 23 -8.17 -4.95 -6.57
C PHE A 23 -9.18 -3.83 -6.32
N GLU A 24 -10.32 -3.77 -7.02
CA GLU A 24 -11.32 -2.69 -6.94
C GLU A 24 -11.72 -2.28 -5.51
N ALA A 25 -11.94 -3.24 -4.61
CA ALA A 25 -12.34 -2.97 -3.21
C ALA A 25 -11.18 -2.50 -2.31
N THR A 26 -9.94 -2.54 -2.80
CA THR A 26 -8.76 -2.05 -2.09
C THR A 26 -8.52 -0.58 -2.36
N THR A 27 -8.40 0.22 -1.31
CA THR A 27 -8.08 1.64 -1.42
C THR A 27 -6.63 1.91 -1.01
N MET A 28 -6.08 3.04 -1.48
CA MET A 28 -4.77 3.51 -1.03
C MET A 28 -4.70 3.69 0.50
N ASP A 29 -5.83 3.97 1.14
CA ASP A 29 -5.87 4.09 2.59
C ASP A 29 -5.71 2.75 3.30
N ASP A 30 -6.39 1.70 2.82
CA ASP A 30 -6.24 0.35 3.37
C ASP A 30 -4.79 -0.09 3.30
N VAL A 31 -4.12 0.17 2.17
CA VAL A 31 -2.71 -0.16 1.99
C VAL A 31 -1.84 0.64 2.96
N ALA A 32 -2.12 1.93 3.16
CA ALA A 32 -1.39 2.77 4.09
C ALA A 32 -1.49 2.24 5.53
N VAL A 33 -2.70 1.90 5.97
CA VAL A 33 -2.98 1.32 7.29
C VAL A 33 -2.29 -0.03 7.44
N ALA A 34 -2.46 -0.94 6.47
CA ALA A 34 -1.88 -2.28 6.51
C ALA A 34 -0.34 -2.27 6.49
N ALA A 35 0.26 -1.31 5.78
CA ALA A 35 1.71 -1.15 5.71
C ALA A 35 2.29 -0.30 6.85
N GLY A 36 1.45 0.28 7.73
CA GLY A 36 1.88 1.14 8.83
C GLY A 36 2.54 2.45 8.37
N VAL A 37 2.13 2.98 7.21
CA VAL A 37 2.67 4.22 6.64
C VAL A 37 1.58 5.29 6.56
N SER A 38 1.97 6.55 6.60
CA SER A 38 1.03 7.65 6.35
C SER A 38 0.61 7.69 4.88
N ARG A 39 -0.66 8.02 4.62
CA ARG A 39 -1.22 8.18 3.27
C ARG A 39 -0.36 9.11 2.40
N SER A 40 0.15 10.21 2.94
CA SER A 40 1.05 11.14 2.22
C SER A 40 2.38 10.51 1.80
N THR A 41 2.93 9.58 2.58
CA THR A 41 4.16 8.85 2.22
C THR A 41 3.88 7.83 1.13
N LEU A 42 2.71 7.17 1.18
CA LEU A 42 2.25 6.25 0.15
C LEU A 42 2.06 6.97 -1.19
N PHE A 43 1.29 8.06 -1.21
CA PHE A 43 1.06 8.86 -2.41
C PHE A 43 2.35 9.47 -2.98
N ARG A 44 3.29 9.88 -2.14
CA ARG A 44 4.59 10.39 -2.63
C ARG A 44 5.42 9.32 -3.35
N ARG A 45 5.25 8.04 -3.00
CA ARG A 45 6.07 6.95 -3.52
C ARG A 45 5.45 6.23 -4.71
N PHE A 46 4.13 6.02 -4.69
CA PHE A 46 3.42 5.23 -5.70
C PHE A 46 2.36 6.04 -6.45
N GLY A 47 1.88 7.18 -5.93
CA GLY A 47 0.95 8.05 -6.66
C GLY A 47 -0.47 7.50 -6.88
N SER A 48 -0.64 6.21 -7.14
CA SER A 48 -1.92 5.55 -7.43
C SER A 48 -1.86 4.06 -7.11
N LYS A 49 -3.03 3.44 -7.15
CA LYS A 49 -3.22 2.01 -6.85
C LYS A 49 -2.68 1.10 -7.94
N ASP A 50 -2.71 1.56 -9.19
CA ASP A 50 -2.10 0.89 -10.35
C ASP A 50 -0.58 0.82 -10.21
N ASP A 51 0.06 1.87 -9.69
CA ASP A 51 1.50 1.89 -9.46
C ASP A 51 1.93 0.84 -8.43
N LEU A 52 1.06 0.54 -7.45
CA LEU A 52 1.27 -0.56 -6.50
C LEU A 52 1.19 -1.94 -7.15
N LEU A 53 0.53 -2.08 -8.30
CA LEU A 53 0.50 -3.31 -9.09
C LEU A 53 1.76 -3.48 -9.95
N PHE A 54 2.38 -2.37 -10.37
CA PHE A 54 3.52 -2.38 -11.30
C PHE A 54 4.90 -2.22 -10.63
N ALA A 55 4.95 -1.92 -9.32
CA ALA A 55 6.18 -1.69 -8.55
C ALA A 55 6.81 -2.97 -7.96
#